data_AF-A0A6J7RZI2-F1
#
_entry.id   AF-A0A6J7RZI2-F1
#
_cell.length_a   1.000
_cell.length_b   1.000
_cell.length_c   1.000
_cell.angle_alpha   90.00
_cell.angle_beta   90.00
_cell.angle_gamma   90.00
#
_symmetry.space_group_name_H-M   'P 1'
#
loop_
_entity.id
_entity.type
_entity.pdbx_description
1 polymer ?
#
loop_
_entity_poly.entity_id
_entity_poly.type
_entity_poly.pdbx_seq_one_letter_code
_entity_poly.pdbx_strand_id
1 'polypeptide(L)' 'MAVSSIEESPRGLDFVFDINRLNVAVSRAQALAIIVANEGLEQCKVNSLEQMAKVGLFCRLKGFCCK' A
#
# COMPACT_ATOMS: atom_id res chain seq x y z
N MET A 1 -4.11 6.68 3.71
CA MET A 1 -3.56 6.63 5.08
C MET A 1 -2.08 6.95 4.99
N ALA A 2 -1.47 7.47 6.04
CA ALA A 2 -0.06 7.81 6.03
C ALA A 2 0.60 7.27 7.29
N VAL A 3 1.65 6.47 7.10
CA VAL A 3 2.53 5.96 8.16
C VAL A 3 3.95 5.92 7.61
N SER A 4 4.93 6.15 8.46
CA SER A 4 6.35 6.06 8.10
C SER A 4 6.83 4.61 8.10
N SER A 5 6.36 3.83 9.08
CA SER A 5 6.64 2.41 9.25
C SER A 5 5.38 1.63 9.65
N ILE A 6 5.31 0.36 9.27
CA ILE A 6 4.16 -0.51 9.62
C ILE A 6 4.10 -0.79 11.13
N GLU A 7 5.25 -0.89 11.78
CA GLU A 7 5.35 -1.16 13.23
C GLU A 7 4.83 0.00 14.08
N GLU A 8 4.87 1.23 13.55
CA GLU A 8 4.31 2.43 14.21
C GLU A 8 2.79 2.54 14.04
N SER A 9 2.19 1.74 13.15
CA SER A 9 0.75 1.76 12.94
C SER A 9 0.04 1.03 14.08
N PRO A 10 -0.77 1.72 14.91
CA PRO A 10 -1.53 1.07 15.98
C PRO A 10 -2.58 0.08 15.45
N ARG A 11 -2.89 0.15 14.15
CA ARG A 11 -3.85 -0.72 13.45
C ARG A 11 -3.14 -1.74 12.53
N GLY A 12 -1.81 -1.73 12.51
CA GLY A 12 -0.97 -2.67 11.78
C GLY A 12 -1.04 -2.53 10.25
N LEU A 13 -0.51 -3.57 9.59
CA LEU A 13 -0.35 -3.71 8.14
C LEU A 13 -1.67 -3.71 7.39
N ASP A 14 -2.67 -4.39 7.96
CA ASP A 14 -3.95 -4.67 7.32
C ASP A 14 -4.74 -3.39 7.02
N PHE A 15 -4.65 -2.43 7.94
CA PHE A 15 -5.23 -1.11 7.78
C PHE A 15 -4.48 -0.32 6.69
N VAL A 16 -3.15 -0.31 6.75
CA VAL A 16 -2.30 0.49 5.85
C VAL A 16 -2.45 0.05 4.38
N PHE A 17 -2.47 -1.26 4.14
CA PHE A 17 -2.59 -1.86 2.80
C PHE A 17 -4.00 -2.42 2.53
N ASP A 18 -5.03 -1.78 3.06
CA ASP A 18 -6.41 -2.14 2.77
C ASP A 18 -6.68 -2.02 1.26
N ILE A 19 -6.93 -3.17 0.62
CA ILE A 19 -7.12 -3.30 -0.82
C ILE A 19 -8.32 -2.47 -1.31
N ASN A 20 -9.41 -2.46 -0.53
CA ASN A 20 -10.62 -1.76 -0.93
C ASN A 20 -10.38 -0.25 -0.99
N ARG A 21 -9.68 0.30 0.00
CA ARG A 21 -9.30 1.72 0.05
C ARG A 21 -8.33 2.09 -1.05
N LEU A 22 -7.35 1.24 -1.34
CA LEU A 22 -6.41 1.47 -2.46
C LEU A 22 -7.14 1.44 -3.80
N ASN A 23 -8.00 0.46 -4.04
CA ASN A 23 -8.77 0.35 -5.28
C ASN A 23 -9.69 1.55 -5.49
N VAL A 24 -10.37 2.02 -4.44
CA VAL A 24 -11.21 3.23 -4.53
C VAL A 24 -10.35 4.45 -4.84
N ALA A 25 -9.23 4.64 -4.15
CA ALA A 25 -8.36 5.79 -4.36
C ALA A 25 -7.81 5.85 -5.80
N VAL A 26 -7.37 4.71 -6.34
CA VAL A 26 -6.82 4.63 -7.70
C VAL A 26 -7.90 4.74 -8.76
N SER A 27 -9.03 4.04 -8.62
CA SER A 27 -10.10 4.05 -9.63
C SER A 27 -10.84 5.38 -9.76
N ARG A 28 -10.73 6.27 -8.76
CA ARG A 28 -11.28 7.63 -8.80
C ARG A 28 -10.41 8.62 -9.56
N ALA A 29 -9.15 8.28 -9.85
CA ALA A 29 -8.29 9.14 -10.65
C ALA A 29 -8.75 9.13 -12.12
N GLN A 30 -9.03 10.31 -12.67
CA GLN A 30 -9.53 10.44 -14.05
C GLN A 30 -8.41 10.56 -15.09
N ALA A 31 -7.26 11.13 -14.71
CA ALA A 31 -6.14 11.39 -15.61
C ALA A 31 -4.81 10.83 -15.10
N LEU A 32 -4.49 11.04 -13.82
CA LEU A 32 -3.25 10.58 -13.21
C LEU A 32 -3.47 10.22 -11.74
N ALA A 33 -2.89 9.11 -11.30
CA ALA A 33 -2.80 8.72 -9.90
C ALA A 33 -1.33 8.75 -9.46
N ILE A 34 -1.00 9.55 -8.45
CA ILE A 34 0.35 9.64 -7.90
C ILE A 34 0.38 8.95 -6.54
N ILE A 35 1.29 7.99 -6.37
CA ILE A 35 1.44 7.23 -5.13
C ILE A 35 2.75 7.64 -4.48
N VAL A 36 2.65 8.27 -3.31
CA VAL A 36 3.80 8.67 -2.49
C VAL A 36 3.90 7.71 -1.31
N ALA A 37 5.05 7.07 -1.15
CA ALA A 37 5.28 6.12 -0.08
C ALA A 37 6.76 6.04 0.29
N ASN A 38 7.02 5.64 1.54
CA ASN A 38 8.36 5.37 2.04
C ASN A 38 8.82 3.98 1.56
N GLU A 39 10.07 3.88 1.11
CA GLU A 39 10.70 2.62 0.67
C GLU A 39 10.72 1.55 1.77
N GLY A 40 10.78 1.95 3.05
CA GLY A 40 10.72 1.03 4.18
C GLY A 40 9.38 0.28 4.32
N LEU A 41 8.30 0.76 3.68
CA LEU A 41 7.00 0.10 3.72
C LEU A 41 6.97 -1.19 2.90
N GLU A 42 7.87 -1.36 1.93
CA GLU A 42 8.00 -2.58 1.14
C GLU A 42 8.70 -3.70 1.92
N GLN A 43 9.53 -3.34 2.90
CA GLN A 43 10.31 -4.26 3.73
C GLN A 43 9.58 -4.63 5.01
N CYS A 44 8.27 -4.82 4.94
CA CYS A 44 7.45 -5.17 6.10
C CYS A 44 7.37 -6.70 6.32
N LYS A 45 7.36 -7.12 7.58
CA LYS A 45 7.14 -8.53 7.95
C LYS A 45 5.67 -8.88 7.74
N VAL A 46 5.41 -9.87 6.90
CA VAL A 46 4.07 -10.43 6.67
C VAL A 46 3.95 -11.77 7.41
N ASN A 47 2.83 -11.99 8.10
CA ASN A 47 2.58 -13.21 8.87
C ASN A 47 1.50 -14.11 8.25
N SER A 48 0.86 -13.66 7.15
CA SER A 48 -0.19 -14.39 6.45
C SER A 48 -0.12 -14.16 4.95
N LEU A 49 -0.60 -15.13 4.16
CA LEU A 49 -0.75 -15.01 2.70
C LEU A 49 -1.65 -13.84 2.30
N GLU A 50 -2.69 -13.56 3.10
CA GLU A 50 -3.57 -12.41 2.85
C GLU A 50 -2.83 -11.07 2.99
N GLN A 51 -1.95 -10.96 3.99
CA GLN A 51 -1.10 -9.78 4.17
C GLN A 51 -0.09 -9.65 3.03
N MET A 52 0.48 -10.77 2.57
CA MET A 52 1.36 -10.78 1.42
C MET A 52 0.66 -10.28 0.14
N ALA A 53 -0.59 -10.69 -0.09
CA ALA A 53 -1.38 -10.19 -1.22
C ALA A 53 -1.63 -8.67 -1.15
N LYS A 54 -1.87 -8.13 0.05
CA LYS A 54 -2.06 -6.69 0.28
C LYS A 54 -0.80 -5.88 -0.06
N VAL A 55 0.35 -6.31 0.46
CA VAL A 55 1.65 -5.69 0.14
C VAL A 55 1.98 -5.83 -1.34
N GLY A 56 1.69 -6.99 -1.94
CA GLY A 56 1.89 -7.26 -3.36
C GLY A 56 1.09 -6.32 -4.26
N LEU A 57 -0.17 -6.01 -3.91
CA LEU A 57 -0.97 -5.02 -4.63
C LEU A 57 -0.32 -3.63 -4.56
N PHE A 58 0.08 -3.21 -3.37
CA PHE A 58 0.73 -1.91 -3.18
C PHE A 58 2.03 -1.80 -4.00
N CYS A 59 2.90 -2.82 -3.97
CA CYS A 59 4.14 -2.85 -4.73
C CYS A 59 3.88 -2.77 -6.25
N ARG A 60 2.86 -3.49 -6.73
CA ARG A 60 2.41 -3.39 -8.13
C ARG A 60 2.00 -1.96 -8.49
N LEU A 61 1.19 -1.32 -7.64
CA LEU A 61 0.72 0.05 -7.88
C LEU A 61 1.88 1.07 -7.92
N LYS A 62 2.87 0.95 -7.02
CA LYS A 62 4.09 1.78 -7.05
C LYS A 62 4.86 1.61 -8.37
N GLY A 63 4.96 0.37 -8.86
CA GLY A 63 5.66 0.04 -10.11
C GLY A 63 5.01 0.63 -11.37
N PHE A 64 3.69 0.85 -11.38
CA PHE A 64 2.98 1.44 -12.53
C PHE A 64 3.12 2.96 -12.63
N CYS A 65 3.34 3.66 -11.50
CA CYS A 65 3.38 5.12 -11.46
C CYS A 65 4.79 5.70 -11.76
N CYS A 66 5.83 4.87 -11.80
CA CYS A 66 7.22 5.29 -11.98
C CYS A 66 7.75 5.06 -13.41
N LYS A 67 6.88 4.95 -14.41
CA LYS A 67 7.28 4.91 -15.83
C LYS A 67 6.88 6.17 -16.57
#